data_AF-A0A481WXP1-F1
#
_entry.id   AF-A0A481WXP1-F1
#
_cell.length_a   1.000
_cell.length_b   1.000
_cell.length_c   1.000
_cell.angle_alpha   90.00
_cell.angle_beta   90.00
_cell.angle_gamma   90.00
#
_symmetry.space_group_name_H-M   'P 1'
#
loop_
_entity.id
_entity.type
_entity.pdbx_description
1 polymer ?
#
loop_
_entity_poly.entity_id
_entity_poly.type
_entity_poly.pdbx_seq_one_letter_code
_entity_poly.pdbx_strand_id
1 'polypeptide(L)' 'ATFSVTSNWGSGYNFSIVIKNSGTTPIKNWKLEFDYNGNLTQVWDSKISSKINNHYVITNAGWNGEIPPGGS' A
#
# COMPACT_ATOMS: atom_id res chain seq x y z
N ALA A 1 5.18 6.82 -3.80
CA ALA A 1 3.77 6.53 -3.45
C ALA A 1 3.16 7.76 -2.79
N THR A 2 1.84 7.92 -2.85
CA THR A 2 1.13 9.03 -2.20
C THR A 2 0.08 8.50 -1.23
N PHE A 3 0.07 9.00 0.00
CA PHE A 3 -0.88 8.64 1.06
C PHE A 3 -1.97 9.72 1.19
N SER A 4 -3.21 9.31 1.40
CA SER A 4 -4.34 10.22 1.65
C SER A 4 -5.36 9.58 2.59
N VAL A 5 -5.89 10.37 3.53
CA VAL A 5 -7.02 9.95 4.38
C VAL A 5 -8.32 10.19 3.61
N THR A 6 -9.14 9.15 3.42
CA THR A 6 -10.36 9.21 2.63
C THR A 6 -11.61 9.43 3.48
N SER A 7 -11.58 9.05 4.75
CA SER A 7 -12.62 9.33 5.73
C SER A 7 -12.04 9.24 7.14
N ASN A 8 -12.49 10.07 8.07
CA ASN A 8 -12.04 10.07 9.46
C ASN A 8 -13.22 10.37 10.38
N TRP A 9 -13.45 9.49 11.36
CA TRP A 9 -14.55 9.60 12.33
C TRP A 9 -14.04 9.69 13.78
N GLY A 10 -12.77 10.07 13.98
CA GLY A 10 -12.16 10.33 15.29
C GLY A 10 -11.56 9.09 15.93
N SER A 11 -12.32 8.00 16.09
CA SER A 11 -11.81 6.73 16.64
C SER A 11 -11.10 5.84 15.61
N GLY A 12 -11.22 6.19 14.33
CA GLY A 12 -10.60 5.49 13.20
C GLY A 12 -10.69 6.30 11.92
N TYR A 13 -10.03 5.80 10.89
CA TYR A 13 -10.01 6.45 9.58
C TYR A 13 -9.77 5.42 8.47
N ASN A 14 -10.30 5.72 7.29
CA ASN A 14 -9.93 5.06 6.04
C ASN A 14 -8.85 5.88 5.35
N PHE A 15 -7.95 5.20 4.64
CA PHE A 15 -6.92 5.85 3.84
C PHE A 15 -6.71 5.10 2.52
N SER A 16 -6.02 5.75 1.60
CA SER A 16 -5.59 5.17 0.34
C SER A 16 -4.11 5.50 0.11
N ILE A 17 -3.38 4.53 -0.45
CA ILE A 17 -2.02 4.71 -0.93
C ILE A 17 -1.99 4.39 -2.42
N VAL A 18 -1.44 5.31 -3.22
CA VAL A 18 -1.26 5.11 -4.67
C VAL A 18 0.23 4.86 -4.95
N ILE A 19 0.52 3.75 -5.64
CA ILE A 19 1.89 3.34 -6.00
C ILE A 19 2.11 3.64 -7.49
N LYS A 20 2.67 4.81 -7.80
CA LYS A 20 3.03 5.16 -9.19
C LYS A 20 4.37 4.55 -9.61
N ASN A 21 4.39 3.89 -10.76
CA ASN A 21 5.63 3.48 -11.41
C ASN A 21 6.22 4.64 -12.22
N SER A 22 7.25 5.29 -11.68
CA SER A 22 7.98 6.38 -12.37
C SER A 22 9.13 5.88 -13.25
N GLY A 23 9.33 4.56 -13.35
CA GLY A 23 10.35 3.94 -14.19
C GLY A 23 9.89 3.73 -15.64
N THR A 24 10.76 3.09 -16.42
CA THR A 24 10.52 2.77 -17.84
C THR A 24 10.15 1.31 -18.08
N THR A 25 10.17 0.47 -17.04
CA THR A 25 9.82 -0.96 -17.12
C THR A 25 8.65 -1.29 -16.18
N PRO A 26 7.82 -2.30 -16.49
CA PRO A 26 6.74 -2.72 -15.60
C PRO A 26 7.28 -3.18 -14.24
N ILE A 27 6.66 -2.73 -13.15
CA ILE A 27 6.87 -3.31 -11.83
C ILE A 27 6.03 -4.59 -11.76
N LYS A 28 6.66 -5.72 -11.44
CA LYS A 28 5.96 -6.99 -11.22
C LYS A 28 6.07 -7.40 -9.76
N ASN A 29 5.00 -8.01 -9.24
CA ASN A 29 4.89 -8.46 -7.86
C ASN A 29 5.29 -7.36 -6.86
N TRP A 30 4.66 -6.19 -6.98
CA TRP A 30 5.04 -5.04 -6.17
C TRP A 30 4.95 -5.34 -4.66
N LYS A 31 5.86 -4.68 -3.92
CA LYS A 31 5.98 -4.70 -2.47
C LYS A 31 6.18 -3.26 -2.00
N LEU A 32 5.45 -2.87 -0.97
CA LEU A 32 5.54 -1.57 -0.32
C LEU A 32 5.93 -1.77 1.15
N GLU A 33 6.98 -1.08 1.57
CA GLU A 33 7.50 -1.14 2.94
C GLU A 33 7.47 0.26 3.54
N PHE A 34 6.97 0.38 4.76
CA PHE A 34 6.93 1.65 5.50
C PHE A 34 6.79 1.43 7.00
N ASP A 35 7.23 2.43 7.76
CA ASP A 35 6.99 2.50 9.19
C ASP A 35 5.72 3.29 9.49
N TYR A 36 4.86 2.74 10.34
CA TYR A 36 3.63 3.36 10.81
C TYR A 36 3.38 3.01 12.27
N ASN A 37 3.29 4.05 13.10
CA ASN A 37 3.13 3.90 14.55
C ASN A 37 1.71 3.53 14.99
N GLY A 38 0.73 3.56 14.08
CA GLY A 38 -0.62 3.10 14.37
C GLY A 38 -0.83 1.64 13.99
N ASN A 39 -2.09 1.21 14.11
CA ASN A 39 -2.49 -0.13 13.76
C ASN A 39 -3.33 -0.14 12.47
N LEU A 40 -2.93 -0.96 11.50
CA LEU A 40 -3.75 -1.27 10.33
C LEU A 40 -4.69 -2.43 10.69
N THR A 41 -5.99 -2.23 10.57
CA THR A 41 -7.00 -3.23 10.92
C THR A 41 -7.48 -4.04 9.72
N GLN A 42 -7.61 -3.40 8.56
CA GLN A 42 -8.05 -4.00 7.31
C GLN A 42 -7.32 -3.35 6.14
N VAL A 43 -7.14 -4.13 5.07
CA VAL A 43 -6.62 -3.65 3.78
C VAL A 43 -7.44 -4.29 2.66
N TRP A 44 -7.64 -3.55 1.58
CA TRP A 44 -8.22 -4.03 0.32
C TRP A 44 -7.19 -3.87 -0.79
N ASP A 45 -7.37 -4.65 -1.86
CA ASP A 45 -6.49 -4.68 -3.04
C ASP A 45 -5.00 -4.91 -2.71
N SER A 46 -4.72 -5.45 -1.53
CA SER A 46 -3.39 -5.67 -1.00
C SER A 46 -3.43 -6.67 0.16
N LYS A 47 -2.25 -7.10 0.61
CA LYS A 47 -2.08 -8.03 1.73
C LYS A 47 -0.98 -7.52 2.65
N ILE A 48 -1.20 -7.57 3.96
CA ILE A 48 -0.13 -7.35 4.94
C ILE A 48 0.70 -8.64 4.99
N SER A 49 1.88 -8.65 4.39
CA SER A 49 2.75 -9.83 4.38
C SER A 49 3.54 -9.98 5.68
N SER A 50 3.88 -8.87 6.34
CA SER A 50 4.48 -8.90 7.67
C SER A 50 4.28 -7.57 8.41
N LYS A 51 4.35 -7.64 9.73
CA LYS A 51 4.43 -6.49 10.64
C LYS A 51 5.42 -6.82 11.75
N ILE A 52 6.48 -6.03 11.88
CA ILE A 52 7.46 -6.13 12.98
C ILE A 52 7.56 -4.76 13.63
N ASN A 53 7.16 -4.66 14.90
CA ASN A 53 7.00 -3.38 15.59
C ASN A 53 6.07 -2.43 14.81
N ASN A 54 6.59 -1.28 14.38
CA ASN A 54 5.91 -0.30 13.55
C ASN A 54 6.20 -0.48 12.05
N HIS A 55 7.04 -1.44 11.65
CA HIS A 55 7.37 -1.68 10.24
C HIS A 55 6.34 -2.62 9.59
N TYR A 56 5.75 -2.18 8.48
CA TYR A 56 4.79 -2.95 7.69
C TYR A 56 5.36 -3.28 6.32
N VAL A 57 5.13 -4.52 5.89
CA VAL A 57 5.35 -4.97 4.52
C VAL A 57 4.02 -5.32 3.90
N ILE A 58 3.67 -4.63 2.81
CA ILE A 58 2.43 -4.78 2.05
C ILE A 58 2.75 -5.34 0.67
N THR A 59 1.99 -6.32 0.22
CA THR A 59 2.11 -6.91 -1.12
C THR A 59 0.80 -6.84 -1.88
N ASN A 60 0.89 -7.06 -3.19
CA ASN A 60 -0.25 -7.11 -4.09
C ASN A 60 -1.27 -8.20 -3.72
N ALA A 61 -2.52 -8.03 -4.17
CA ALA A 61 -3.60 -9.00 -3.98
C ALA A 61 -3.55 -10.18 -4.99
N GLY A 62 -2.54 -10.25 -5.84
CA GLY A 62 -2.38 -11.23 -6.93
C GLY A 62 -2.82 -10.66 -8.27
N TRP A 63 -4.05 -10.18 -8.37
CA TRP A 63 -4.61 -9.67 -9.64
C TRP A 63 -4.07 -8.28 -10.04
N ASN A 64 -3.53 -7.52 -9.10
CA ASN A 64 -2.91 -6.20 -9.32
C ASN A 64 -1.38 -6.23 -9.15
N GLY A 65 -0.74 -7.38 -9.40
CA GLY A 65 0.70 -7.53 -9.20
C GLY A 65 1.57 -6.74 -10.18
N GLU A 66 1.04 -6.31 -11.32
CA GLU A 66 1.78 -5.56 -12.34
C GLU A 66 1.36 -4.09 -12.41
N ILE A 67 2.33 -3.17 -12.38
CA ILE A 67 2.13 -1.74 -12.60
C ILE A 67 2.97 -1.32 -13.82
N PRO A 68 2.35 -0.97 -14.96
CA PRO A 68 3.07 -0.59 -16.17
C PRO A 68 3.84 0.73 -15.99
N PRO A 69 4.83 1.04 -16.84
CA PRO A 69 5.52 2.34 -16.82
C PRO A 69 4.53 3.50 -16.86
N GLY A 70 4.67 4.46 -15.94
CA GLY A 70 3.77 5.59 -15.79
C GLY A 70 2.42 5.28 -15.14
N GLY A 71 2.07 4.00 -14.96
CA GLY A 71 0.84 3.54 -14.31
C GLY A 71 0.87 3.64 -12.78
N SER A 72 -0.28 3.35 -12.17
CA SER A 72 -0.49 3.38 -10.73
C SER A 72 -1.63 2.47 -10.28
#